data_AF-A0A7C1F831-F1
#
_entry.id   AF-A0A7C1F831-F1
#
_cell.length_a   1.000
_cell.length_b   1.000
_cell.length_c   1.000
_cell.angle_alpha   90.00
_cell.angle_beta   90.00
_cell.angle_gamma   90.00
#
_symmetry.space_group_name_H-M   'P 1'
#
loop_
_entity.id
_entity.type
_entity.pdbx_description
1 polymer ?
#
loop_
_entity_poly.entity_id
_entity_poly.type
_entity_poly.pdbx_seq_one_letter_code
_entity_poly.pdbx_strand_id
1 'polypeptide(L)'
;MVKLQSLLPLRSELAAVQSAVEETVAKSGSKLSLHFVKEAREDELRPALVFLSGRLCEVPPGKLLPLAAAVQLIFLAGVLHRKASETGAAGDLLKDLILLGDYLYSASFRVLADAALQRLLIPLARVVQAECSVIDSSAGYGGSDPAVIKNEVALLIGECCRLPATMADVSFGEALYDFGVNLGMLYGLLRRGASPSLAEPFAGGAKAALTRLPARPARHYLKEVLQLVTGAFFGAEVAATR
;
A
#
# COMPACT_ATOMS: atom_id res chain seq x y z
N MET A 1 -14.54 -1.84 -1.68
CA MET A 1 -13.50 -1.61 -0.65
C MET A 1 -13.33 -2.85 0.22
N VAL A 2 -12.09 -3.22 0.55
CA VAL A 2 -11.80 -4.36 1.43
C VAL A 2 -12.09 -3.95 2.87
N LYS A 3 -13.05 -4.60 3.54
CA LYS A 3 -13.43 -4.27 4.93
C LYS A 3 -12.40 -4.85 5.92
N LEU A 4 -11.26 -4.18 6.08
CA LEU A 4 -10.14 -4.66 6.93
C LEU A 4 -10.34 -4.40 8.43
N GLN A 5 -11.14 -3.39 8.79
CA GLN A 5 -11.42 -3.03 10.19
C GLN A 5 -12.21 -4.10 10.97
N SER A 6 -12.79 -5.09 10.28
CA SER A 6 -13.41 -6.26 10.90
C SER A 6 -12.37 -7.22 11.49
N LEU A 7 -11.10 -7.12 11.07
CA LEU A 7 -9.99 -7.82 11.71
C LEU A 7 -9.73 -7.13 13.06
N LEU A 8 -10.40 -7.64 14.10
CA LEU A 8 -10.25 -7.27 15.52
C LEU A 8 -8.86 -6.78 15.95
N PRO A 9 -7.73 -7.41 15.56
CA PRO A 9 -6.40 -6.91 15.89
C PRO A 9 -6.07 -5.49 15.42
N LEU A 10 -6.65 -5.01 14.32
CA LEU A 10 -6.15 -3.84 13.59
C LEU A 10 -6.83 -2.51 13.97
N ARG A 11 -7.96 -2.51 14.68
CA ARG A 11 -8.79 -1.30 14.84
C ARG A 11 -8.03 -0.10 15.44
N SER A 12 -7.36 -0.30 16.56
CA SER A 12 -6.61 0.76 17.23
C SER A 12 -5.36 1.16 16.44
N GLU A 13 -4.72 0.19 15.79
CA GLU A 13 -3.50 0.38 15.00
C GLU A 13 -3.78 1.24 13.75
N LEU A 14 -4.85 0.95 13.02
CA LEU A 14 -5.27 1.71 11.84
C LEU A 14 -5.77 3.10 12.21
N ALA A 15 -6.52 3.25 13.31
CA ALA A 15 -6.92 4.56 13.82
C ALA A 15 -5.71 5.44 14.19
N ALA A 16 -4.67 4.86 14.79
CA ALA A 16 -3.43 5.58 15.09
C ALA A 16 -2.69 6.03 13.82
N VAL A 17 -2.63 5.18 12.78
CA VAL A 17 -2.07 5.56 11.48
C VAL A 17 -2.87 6.71 10.86
N GLN A 18 -4.20 6.61 10.89
CA GLN A 18 -5.08 7.65 10.35
C GLN A 18 -4.83 9.00 11.02
N SER A 19 -4.74 9.02 12.34
CA SER A 19 -4.43 10.24 13.11
C SER A 19 -3.06 10.81 12.76
N ALA A 20 -2.01 9.98 12.68
CA ALA A 20 -0.67 10.43 12.31
C ALA A 20 -0.60 11.01 10.88
N VAL A 21 -1.32 10.40 9.94
CA VAL A 21 -1.42 10.88 8.56
C VAL A 21 -2.19 12.21 8.49
N GLU A 22 -3.32 12.32 9.19
CA GLU A 22 -4.10 13.57 9.28
C GLU A 22 -3.27 14.72 9.85
N GLU A 23 -2.56 14.48 10.94
CA GLU A 23 -1.69 15.48 11.56
C GLU A 23 -0.60 15.93 10.59
N THR A 24 0.02 14.98 9.87
CA THR A 24 1.07 15.28 8.88
C THR A 24 0.52 16.12 7.73
N VAL A 25 -0.64 15.75 7.20
CA VAL A 25 -1.32 16.45 6.11
C VAL A 25 -1.78 17.85 6.56
N ALA A 26 -2.30 18.00 7.77
CA ALA A 26 -2.69 19.30 8.33
C ALA A 26 -1.50 20.26 8.47
N LYS A 27 -0.33 19.75 8.87
CA LYS A 27 0.92 20.53 8.98
C LYS A 27 1.47 21.03 7.64
N SER A 28 1.01 20.48 6.50
CA SER A 28 1.44 20.94 5.17
C SER A 28 0.96 22.36 4.84
N GLY A 29 -0.09 22.85 5.51
CA GLY A 29 -0.75 24.11 5.16
C GLY A 29 -1.52 24.07 3.82
N SER A 30 -1.60 22.91 3.15
CA SER A 30 -2.32 22.76 1.89
C SER A 30 -3.82 22.90 2.06
N LYS A 31 -4.46 23.62 1.14
CA LYS A 31 -5.92 23.76 1.06
C LYS A 31 -6.63 22.51 0.51
N LEU A 32 -5.86 21.59 -0.10
CA LEU A 32 -6.38 20.31 -0.62
C LEU A 32 -6.61 19.25 0.49
N SER A 33 -6.11 19.53 1.70
CA SER A 33 -5.73 18.54 2.73
C SER A 33 -6.81 17.57 3.21
N LEU A 34 -8.10 17.93 3.24
CA LEU A 34 -9.13 17.09 3.87
C LEU A 34 -10.10 16.43 2.89
N HIS A 35 -10.49 17.09 1.79
CA HIS A 35 -11.49 16.54 0.88
C HIS A 35 -10.87 15.65 -0.22
N PHE A 36 -9.71 16.02 -0.77
CA PHE A 36 -9.11 15.28 -1.89
C PHE A 36 -8.50 13.94 -1.50
N VAL A 37 -8.09 13.81 -0.24
CA VAL A 37 -7.43 12.61 0.26
C VAL A 37 -8.45 11.59 0.77
N LYS A 38 -9.72 11.96 0.95
CA LYS A 38 -10.72 11.15 1.68
C LYS A 38 -10.89 9.73 1.13
N GLU A 39 -11.01 9.58 -0.18
CA GLU A 39 -11.15 8.25 -0.83
C GLU A 39 -9.86 7.43 -0.78
N ALA A 40 -8.71 8.08 -0.92
CA ALA A 40 -7.41 7.40 -0.79
C ALA A 40 -7.08 7.07 0.68
N ARG A 41 -7.63 7.81 1.65
CA ARG A 41 -7.48 7.54 3.09
C ARG A 41 -8.21 6.29 3.54
N GLU A 42 -9.27 5.90 2.84
CA GLU A 42 -10.06 4.72 3.16
C GLU A 42 -9.39 3.40 2.70
N ASP A 43 -8.31 3.47 1.90
CA ASP A 43 -7.51 2.31 1.52
C ASP A 43 -6.44 2.00 2.58
N GLU A 44 -6.87 1.31 3.63
CA GLU A 44 -6.06 0.92 4.79
C GLU A 44 -5.23 -0.36 4.55
N LEU A 45 -5.18 -0.88 3.31
CA LEU A 45 -4.51 -2.16 3.01
C LEU A 45 -3.02 -2.14 3.38
N ARG A 46 -2.33 -1.05 3.06
CA ARG A 46 -0.88 -0.90 3.27
C ARG A 46 -0.52 -0.92 4.76
N PRO A 47 -1.08 -0.05 5.62
CA PRO A 47 -0.80 -0.11 7.05
C PRO A 47 -1.26 -1.43 7.67
N ALA A 48 -2.39 -2.01 7.25
CA ALA A 48 -2.83 -3.31 7.71
C ALA A 48 -1.77 -4.40 7.45
N LEU A 49 -1.20 -4.45 6.25
CA LEU A 49 -0.16 -5.43 5.90
C LEU A 49 1.14 -5.24 6.69
N VAL A 50 1.51 -4.00 7.02
CA VAL A 50 2.63 -3.72 7.93
C VAL A 50 2.37 -4.34 9.31
N PHE A 51 1.20 -4.11 9.91
CA PHE A 51 0.87 -4.66 11.22
C PHE A 51 0.74 -6.18 11.22
N LEU A 52 0.05 -6.76 10.23
CA LEU A 52 -0.13 -8.21 10.14
C LEU A 52 1.19 -8.94 9.89
N SER A 53 2.04 -8.42 9.02
CA SER A 53 3.37 -8.99 8.77
C SER A 53 4.29 -8.78 9.96
N GLY A 54 4.21 -7.64 10.64
CA GLY A 54 4.94 -7.38 11.88
C GLY A 54 4.54 -8.32 13.01
N ARG A 55 3.25 -8.67 13.14
CA ARG A 55 2.80 -9.72 14.08
C ARG A 55 3.40 -11.08 13.75
N LEU A 56 3.50 -11.43 12.47
CA LEU A 56 4.16 -12.67 12.06
C LEU A 56 5.66 -12.64 12.42
N CYS A 57 6.28 -11.47 12.32
CA CYS A 57 7.68 -11.21 12.69
C CYS A 57 7.89 -10.90 14.19
N GLU A 58 6.84 -10.96 15.01
CA GLU A 58 6.87 -10.64 16.45
C GLU A 58 7.37 -9.21 16.77
N VAL A 59 7.15 -8.26 15.85
CA VAL A 59 7.43 -6.84 16.07
C VAL A 59 6.27 -6.19 16.84
N PRO A 60 6.54 -5.48 17.96
CA PRO A 60 5.51 -4.77 18.71
C PRO A 60 4.79 -3.70 17.85
N PRO A 61 3.46 -3.58 17.94
CA PRO A 61 2.69 -2.59 17.16
C PRO A 61 3.20 -1.15 17.27
N GLY A 62 3.63 -0.72 18.47
CA GLY A 62 4.17 0.62 18.66
C GLY A 62 5.45 0.91 17.86
N LYS A 63 6.26 -0.12 17.58
CA LYS A 63 7.45 0.02 16.71
C LYS A 63 7.08 0.05 15.23
N LEU A 64 5.94 -0.51 14.85
CA LEU A 64 5.45 -0.57 13.47
C LEU A 64 4.74 0.71 13.03
N LEU A 65 4.20 1.50 13.98
CA LEU A 65 3.42 2.70 13.68
C LEU A 65 4.16 3.70 12.76
N PRO A 66 5.44 4.06 12.98
CA PRO A 66 6.15 4.97 12.07
C PRO A 66 6.27 4.41 10.65
N LEU A 67 6.54 3.10 10.50
CA LEU A 67 6.58 2.45 9.20
C LEU A 67 5.20 2.45 8.52
N ALA A 68 4.15 2.10 9.26
CA ALA A 68 2.78 2.05 8.76
C ALA A 68 2.29 3.44 8.30
N ALA A 69 2.62 4.50 9.04
CA ALA A 69 2.35 5.88 8.66
C ALA A 69 3.16 6.28 7.41
N ALA A 70 4.45 5.97 7.36
CA ALA A 70 5.31 6.30 6.22
C ALA A 70 4.83 5.66 4.91
N VAL A 71 4.48 4.37 4.90
CA VAL A 71 3.96 3.72 3.68
C VAL A 71 2.61 4.28 3.23
N GLN A 72 1.77 4.72 4.17
CA GLN A 72 0.51 5.37 3.84
C GLN A 72 0.75 6.77 3.24
N LEU A 73 1.70 7.54 3.79
CA LEU A 73 2.10 8.83 3.22
C LEU A 73 2.67 8.70 1.80
N ILE A 74 3.52 7.69 1.55
CA ILE A 74 4.04 7.38 0.20
C ILE A 74 2.90 7.08 -0.76
N PHE A 75 1.95 6.24 -0.36
CA PHE A 75 0.79 5.94 -1.20
C PHE A 75 -0.04 7.18 -1.52
N LEU A 76 -0.31 8.02 -0.53
CA LEU A 76 -1.07 9.25 -0.72
C LEU A 76 -0.34 10.23 -1.64
N ALA A 77 0.97 10.38 -1.50
CA ALA A 77 1.80 11.19 -2.40
C ALA A 77 1.66 10.70 -3.86
N GLY A 78 1.79 9.39 -4.07
CA GLY A 78 1.59 8.75 -5.37
C GLY A 78 0.21 9.01 -5.99
N VAL A 79 -0.85 8.97 -5.18
CA VAL A 79 -2.22 9.32 -5.62
C VAL A 79 -2.29 10.78 -6.09
N LEU A 80 -1.68 11.72 -5.37
CA LEU A 80 -1.71 13.14 -5.73
C LEU A 80 -0.97 13.40 -7.05
N HIS A 81 0.20 12.80 -7.24
CA HIS A 81 0.96 12.94 -8.49
C HIS A 81 0.24 12.32 -9.69
N ARG A 82 -0.38 11.14 -9.53
CA ARG A 82 -1.24 10.58 -10.60
C ARG A 82 -2.39 11.50 -10.94
N LYS A 83 -3.08 12.03 -9.94
CA LYS A 83 -4.19 12.95 -10.14
C LYS A 83 -3.75 14.23 -10.86
N ALA A 84 -2.56 14.73 -10.58
CA ALA A 84 -1.96 15.86 -11.29
C ALA A 84 -1.76 15.56 -12.79
N SER A 85 -1.38 14.32 -13.13
CA SER A 85 -1.19 13.89 -14.52
C SER A 85 -2.49 13.53 -15.25
N GLU A 86 -3.49 12.95 -14.57
CA GLU A 86 -4.70 12.42 -15.19
C GLU A 86 -5.82 13.47 -15.36
N THR A 87 -5.93 14.43 -14.43
CA THR A 87 -7.15 15.27 -14.34
C THR A 87 -7.12 16.55 -15.18
N GLY A 88 -6.11 16.73 -16.05
CA GLY A 88 -5.92 18.00 -16.76
C GLY A 88 -5.78 19.18 -15.79
N ALA A 89 -5.32 18.92 -14.56
CA ALA A 89 -5.18 19.93 -13.54
C ALA A 89 -4.28 21.07 -14.04
N ALA A 90 -4.69 22.31 -13.77
CA ALA A 90 -3.96 23.50 -14.20
C ALA A 90 -3.95 24.56 -13.10
N GLY A 91 -3.05 25.53 -13.24
CA GLY A 91 -2.90 26.64 -12.29
C GLY A 91 -2.65 26.16 -10.86
N ASP A 92 -3.35 26.77 -9.90
CA ASP A 92 -3.16 26.50 -8.47
C ASP A 92 -3.46 25.05 -8.08
N LEU A 93 -4.42 24.39 -8.74
CA LEU A 93 -4.75 22.99 -8.42
C LEU A 93 -3.58 22.05 -8.77
N LEU A 94 -2.95 22.23 -9.94
CA LEU A 94 -1.79 21.43 -10.34
C LEU A 94 -0.63 21.65 -9.37
N LYS A 95 -0.36 22.91 -9.04
CA LYS A 95 0.68 23.30 -8.08
C LYS A 95 0.45 22.68 -6.71
N ASP A 96 -0.78 22.76 -6.19
CA ASP A 96 -1.11 22.24 -4.88
C ASP A 96 -1.01 20.69 -4.84
N LEU A 97 -1.39 19.99 -5.91
CA LEU A 97 -1.26 18.53 -6.01
C LEU A 97 0.21 18.09 -5.98
N ILE A 98 1.06 18.75 -6.78
CA ILE A 98 2.50 18.45 -6.84
C ILE A 98 3.16 18.73 -5.51
N LEU A 99 2.99 19.93 -4.96
CA LEU A 99 3.67 20.34 -3.72
C LEU A 99 3.21 19.54 -2.51
N LEU A 100 1.92 19.17 -2.44
CA LEU A 100 1.44 18.28 -1.38
C LEU A 100 2.02 16.87 -1.55
N GLY A 101 2.11 16.35 -2.78
CA GLY A 101 2.78 15.07 -3.06
C GLY A 101 4.23 15.05 -2.59
N ASP A 102 5.01 16.06 -2.99
CA ASP A 102 6.42 16.23 -2.59
C ASP A 102 6.58 16.33 -1.07
N TYR A 103 5.69 17.09 -0.42
CA TYR A 103 5.66 17.21 1.03
C TYR A 103 5.40 15.85 1.70
N LEU A 104 4.44 15.05 1.21
CA LEU A 104 4.11 13.75 1.79
C LEU A 104 5.22 12.71 1.58
N TYR A 105 5.88 12.69 0.41
CA TYR A 105 7.08 11.88 0.23
C TYR A 105 8.17 12.28 1.23
N SER A 106 8.47 13.57 1.34
CA SER A 106 9.47 14.08 2.28
C SER A 106 9.12 13.76 3.73
N ALA A 107 7.85 13.91 4.11
CA ALA A 107 7.36 13.60 5.45
C ALA A 107 7.48 12.10 5.76
N SER A 108 7.25 11.22 4.79
CA SER A 108 7.40 9.77 4.99
C SER A 108 8.83 9.38 5.39
N PHE A 109 9.84 9.93 4.70
CA PHE A 109 11.24 9.67 5.01
C PHE A 109 11.67 10.32 6.32
N ARG A 110 11.15 11.51 6.64
CA ARG A 110 11.36 12.14 7.95
C ARG A 110 10.80 11.30 9.10
N VAL A 111 9.57 10.78 8.98
CA VAL A 111 8.96 9.91 10.00
C VAL A 111 9.83 8.67 10.27
N LEU A 112 10.40 8.07 9.22
CA LEU A 112 11.31 6.94 9.37
C LEU A 112 12.64 7.33 10.01
N ALA A 113 13.21 8.48 9.66
CA ALA A 113 14.45 8.98 10.24
C ALA A 113 14.28 9.33 11.73
N ASP A 114 13.22 10.04 12.09
CA ASP A 114 12.87 10.41 13.47
C ASP A 114 12.67 9.16 14.35
N ALA A 115 12.17 8.07 13.77
CA ALA A 115 11.96 6.78 14.42
C ALA A 115 13.20 5.85 14.42
N ALA A 116 14.36 6.32 13.96
CA ALA A 116 15.59 5.53 13.81
C ALA A 116 15.42 4.26 12.94
N LEU A 117 14.66 4.37 11.84
CA LEU A 117 14.39 3.32 10.86
C LEU A 117 15.15 3.54 9.54
N GLN A 118 16.36 4.09 9.59
CA GLN A 118 17.12 4.49 8.39
C GLN A 118 17.37 3.32 7.40
N ARG A 119 17.48 2.08 7.91
CA ARG A 119 17.63 0.87 7.08
C ARG A 119 16.45 0.63 6.12
N LEU A 120 15.29 1.25 6.37
CA LEU A 120 14.09 1.11 5.53
C LEU A 120 13.99 2.19 4.44
N LEU A 121 14.84 3.22 4.48
CA LEU A 121 14.79 4.35 3.54
C LEU A 121 15.10 3.91 2.10
N ILE A 122 16.16 3.10 1.89
CA ILE A 122 16.57 2.67 0.55
C ILE A 122 15.47 1.82 -0.13
N PRO A 123 14.90 0.78 0.51
CA PRO A 123 13.78 0.04 -0.07
C PRO A 123 12.62 0.93 -0.51
N LEU A 124 12.20 1.86 0.35
CA LEU A 124 11.06 2.74 0.05
C LEU A 124 11.39 3.80 -1.00
N ALA A 125 12.62 4.31 -1.02
CA ALA A 125 13.08 5.20 -2.08
C ALA A 125 13.06 4.52 -3.46
N ARG A 126 13.41 3.22 -3.53
CA ARG A 126 13.29 2.45 -4.78
C ARG A 126 11.85 2.29 -5.23
N VAL A 127 10.90 2.14 -4.30
CA VAL A 127 9.46 2.11 -4.62
C VAL A 127 9.03 3.45 -5.23
N VAL A 128 9.39 4.58 -4.60
CA VAL A 128 9.06 5.92 -5.12
C VAL A 128 9.68 6.13 -6.51
N GLN A 129 10.94 5.75 -6.70
CA GLN A 129 11.60 5.84 -8.02
C GLN A 129 10.88 5.00 -9.08
N ALA A 130 10.47 3.77 -8.76
CA ALA A 130 9.74 2.91 -9.67
C ALA A 130 8.37 3.52 -10.05
N GLU A 131 7.65 4.08 -9.08
CA GLU A 131 6.38 4.78 -9.31
C GLU A 131 6.55 6.00 -10.23
N CYS A 132 7.59 6.82 -10.00
CA CYS A 132 7.90 7.97 -10.85
C CYS A 132 8.39 7.59 -12.25
N SER A 133 8.97 6.40 -12.45
CA SER A 133 9.45 5.96 -13.77
C SER A 133 8.33 5.59 -14.76
N VAL A 134 7.09 5.50 -14.29
CA VAL A 134 5.92 5.18 -15.13
C VAL A 134 5.55 6.31 -16.10
N ILE A 135 6.03 7.54 -15.86
CA ILE A 135 5.80 8.75 -16.68
C ILE A 135 6.07 8.51 -18.18
N ASP A 136 7.04 7.67 -18.51
CA ASP A 136 7.48 7.41 -19.91
C ASP A 136 6.75 6.25 -20.61
N SER A 137 5.83 5.56 -19.92
CA SER A 137 5.14 4.42 -20.52
C SER A 137 3.98 4.89 -21.42
N SER A 138 4.02 4.49 -22.69
CA SER A 138 2.94 4.70 -23.69
C SER A 138 1.56 4.13 -23.28
N ALA A 139 1.50 3.41 -22.16
CA ALA A 139 0.29 2.84 -21.57
C ALA A 139 -0.55 3.85 -20.76
N GLY A 140 0.00 5.02 -20.42
CA GLY A 140 -0.68 6.05 -19.63
C GLY A 140 -0.85 5.68 -18.14
N TYR A 141 -0.97 6.70 -17.31
CA TYR A 141 -1.27 6.57 -15.88
C TYR A 141 -2.62 5.90 -15.65
N GLY A 142 -2.72 5.07 -14.60
CA GLY A 142 -3.99 4.46 -14.19
C GLY A 142 -4.47 3.29 -15.07
N GLY A 143 -3.70 2.88 -16.08
CA GLY A 143 -4.02 1.73 -16.92
C GLY A 143 -3.94 0.37 -16.19
N SER A 144 -4.58 -0.64 -16.76
CA SER A 144 -4.55 -2.03 -16.27
C SER A 144 -3.31 -2.82 -16.74
N ASP A 145 -2.30 -2.14 -17.29
CA ASP A 145 -1.03 -2.76 -17.69
C ASP A 145 -0.32 -3.34 -16.45
N PRO A 146 0.03 -4.65 -16.46
CA PRO A 146 0.75 -5.29 -15.36
C PRO A 146 2.04 -4.57 -14.94
N ALA A 147 2.81 -4.00 -15.87
CA ALA A 147 4.05 -3.30 -15.55
C ALA A 147 3.78 -2.01 -14.76
N VAL A 148 2.75 -1.27 -15.17
CA VAL A 148 2.32 -0.04 -14.49
C VAL A 148 1.77 -0.36 -13.10
N ILE A 149 0.91 -1.37 -12.99
CA ILE A 149 0.37 -1.83 -11.69
C ILE A 149 1.48 -2.31 -10.75
N LYS A 150 2.49 -3.00 -11.29
CA LYS A 150 3.61 -3.46 -10.50
C LYS A 150 4.30 -2.29 -9.80
N ASN A 151 4.63 -1.25 -10.58
CA ASN A 151 5.36 -0.09 -10.07
C ASN A 151 4.52 0.79 -9.13
N GLU A 152 3.26 1.06 -9.48
CA GLU A 152 2.41 1.98 -8.71
C GLU A 152 1.70 1.35 -7.51
N VAL A 153 1.59 0.02 -7.47
CA VAL A 153 0.80 -0.70 -6.46
C VAL A 153 1.58 -1.83 -5.82
N ALA A 154 2.08 -2.76 -6.61
CA ALA A 154 2.56 -4.03 -6.08
C ALA A 154 3.87 -3.91 -5.28
N LEU A 155 4.82 -3.08 -5.72
CA LEU A 155 6.10 -2.91 -5.04
C LEU A 155 5.92 -2.34 -3.61
N LEU A 156 5.10 -1.30 -3.44
CA LEU A 156 4.83 -0.74 -2.12
C LEU A 156 4.16 -1.76 -1.19
N ILE A 157 3.20 -2.55 -1.72
CA ILE A 157 2.54 -3.61 -0.94
C ILE A 157 3.53 -4.73 -0.58
N GLY A 158 4.45 -5.08 -1.49
CA GLY A 158 5.57 -5.97 -1.21
C GLY A 158 6.41 -5.50 -0.04
N GLU A 159 6.78 -4.22 -0.02
CA GLU A 159 7.54 -3.63 1.08
C GLU A 159 6.74 -3.53 2.38
N CYS A 160 5.42 -3.27 2.32
CA CYS A 160 4.56 -3.31 3.50
C CYS A 160 4.65 -4.68 4.21
N CYS A 161 4.76 -5.77 3.44
CA CYS A 161 4.93 -7.11 3.99
C CYS A 161 6.38 -7.39 4.43
N ARG A 162 7.39 -6.97 3.64
CA ARG A 162 8.80 -7.31 3.86
C ARG A 162 9.47 -6.49 4.97
N LEU A 163 9.22 -5.19 5.06
CA LEU A 163 9.96 -4.30 5.96
C LEU A 163 9.83 -4.63 7.46
N PRO A 164 8.69 -5.13 7.97
CA PRO A 164 8.64 -5.67 9.33
C PRO A 164 9.60 -6.84 9.57
N ALA A 165 9.86 -7.67 8.56
CA ALA A 165 10.85 -8.73 8.64
C ALA A 165 12.27 -8.18 8.71
N THR A 166 12.57 -7.14 7.93
CA THR A 166 13.82 -6.37 8.03
C THR A 166 13.97 -5.72 9.41
N MET A 167 12.87 -5.30 10.04
CA MET A 167 12.91 -4.74 11.39
C MET A 167 13.24 -5.78 12.47
N ALA A 168 12.78 -7.02 12.28
CA ALA A 168 12.98 -8.14 13.19
C ALA A 168 14.20 -9.02 12.86
N ASP A 169 14.90 -8.72 11.76
CA ASP A 169 16.04 -9.49 11.25
C ASP A 169 15.72 -10.99 11.05
N VAL A 170 14.53 -11.29 10.52
CA VAL A 170 14.06 -12.67 10.27
C VAL A 170 14.31 -13.14 8.83
N SER A 171 14.54 -14.44 8.64
CA SER A 171 14.98 -15.02 7.36
C SER A 171 13.90 -15.17 6.29
N PHE A 172 12.61 -15.04 6.64
CA PHE A 172 11.48 -15.24 5.72
C PHE A 172 10.96 -13.93 5.09
N GLY A 173 11.76 -12.85 5.12
CA GLY A 173 11.41 -11.56 4.53
C GLY A 173 11.08 -11.62 3.03
N GLU A 174 11.84 -12.41 2.26
CA GLU A 174 11.57 -12.57 0.82
C GLU A 174 10.24 -13.30 0.55
N ALA A 175 9.87 -14.27 1.39
CA ALA A 175 8.55 -14.91 1.27
C ALA A 175 7.40 -13.93 1.58
N LEU A 176 7.61 -12.99 2.52
CA LEU A 176 6.67 -11.91 2.79
C LEU A 176 6.59 -10.92 1.61
N TYR A 177 7.72 -10.60 0.99
CA TYR A 177 7.78 -9.76 -0.20
C TYR A 177 7.03 -10.38 -1.37
N ASP A 178 7.30 -11.65 -1.67
CA ASP A 178 6.62 -12.38 -2.73
C ASP A 178 5.11 -12.44 -2.49
N PHE A 179 4.69 -12.65 -1.24
CA PHE A 179 3.28 -12.57 -0.86
C PHE A 179 2.70 -11.19 -1.16
N GLY A 180 3.36 -10.13 -0.69
CA GLY A 180 2.91 -8.75 -0.87
C GLY A 180 2.87 -8.32 -2.34
N VAL A 181 3.89 -8.61 -3.13
CA VAL A 181 3.91 -8.27 -4.56
C VAL A 181 2.78 -8.99 -5.31
N ASN A 182 2.59 -10.29 -5.08
CA ASN A 182 1.48 -11.01 -5.71
C ASN A 182 0.11 -10.49 -5.27
N LEU A 183 -0.08 -10.23 -3.97
CA LEU A 183 -1.30 -9.63 -3.47
C LEU A 183 -1.55 -8.24 -4.08
N GLY A 184 -0.50 -7.43 -4.21
CA GLY A 184 -0.58 -6.09 -4.77
C GLY A 184 -0.86 -6.07 -6.27
N MET A 185 -0.29 -7.01 -7.03
CA MET A 185 -0.64 -7.23 -8.44
C MET A 185 -2.11 -7.61 -8.59
N LEU A 186 -2.57 -8.63 -7.84
CA LEU A 186 -3.97 -9.05 -7.80
C LEU A 186 -4.89 -7.87 -7.47
N TYR A 187 -4.60 -7.16 -6.38
CA TYR A 187 -5.40 -6.03 -5.93
C TYR A 187 -5.44 -4.89 -6.94
N GLY A 188 -4.30 -4.52 -7.53
CA GLY A 188 -4.20 -3.45 -8.51
C GLY A 188 -4.92 -3.77 -9.81
N LEU A 189 -4.75 -4.98 -10.34
CA LEU A 189 -5.42 -5.46 -11.55
C LEU A 189 -6.94 -5.42 -11.40
N LEU A 190 -7.46 -5.99 -10.31
CA LEU A 190 -8.89 -6.02 -10.04
C LEU A 190 -9.47 -4.62 -9.85
N ARG A 191 -8.77 -3.72 -9.14
CA ARG A 191 -9.21 -2.32 -8.97
C ARG A 191 -9.26 -1.54 -10.27
N ARG A 192 -8.42 -1.89 -11.25
CA ARG A 192 -8.37 -1.23 -12.56
C ARG A 192 -9.20 -1.94 -13.62
N GLY A 193 -10.06 -2.89 -13.23
CA GLY A 193 -10.97 -3.58 -14.14
C GLY A 193 -10.29 -4.54 -15.12
N ALA A 194 -9.09 -5.02 -14.81
CA ALA A 194 -8.45 -6.06 -15.59
C ALA A 194 -9.28 -7.36 -15.59
N SER A 195 -9.11 -8.19 -16.63
CA SER A 195 -9.82 -9.48 -16.68
C SER A 195 -9.42 -10.40 -15.52
N PRO A 196 -10.36 -11.21 -15.00
CA PRO A 196 -10.06 -12.19 -13.96
C PRO A 196 -8.91 -13.14 -14.33
N SER A 197 -8.83 -13.54 -15.61
CA SER A 197 -7.77 -14.40 -16.14
C SER A 197 -6.37 -13.78 -16.04
N LEU A 198 -6.24 -12.45 -16.14
CA LEU A 198 -4.98 -11.75 -15.97
C LEU A 198 -4.59 -11.65 -14.48
N ALA A 199 -5.58 -11.62 -13.58
CA ALA A 199 -5.39 -11.47 -12.14
C ALA A 199 -5.17 -12.82 -11.41
N GLU A 200 -5.77 -13.91 -11.89
CA GLU A 200 -5.75 -15.24 -11.28
C GLU A 200 -4.34 -15.80 -10.96
N PRO A 201 -3.33 -15.66 -11.86
CA PRO A 201 -1.98 -16.14 -11.56
C PRO A 201 -1.38 -15.52 -10.29
N PHE A 202 -1.71 -14.26 -10.00
CA PHE A 202 -1.22 -13.55 -8.82
C PHE A 202 -1.91 -14.02 -7.52
N ALA A 203 -3.17 -14.45 -7.60
CA ALA A 203 -3.82 -15.13 -6.47
C ALA A 203 -3.12 -16.46 -6.15
N GLY A 204 -2.76 -17.23 -7.18
CA GLY A 204 -1.96 -18.44 -7.07
C GLY A 204 -0.58 -18.18 -6.45
N GLY A 205 0.12 -17.15 -6.94
CA GLY A 205 1.43 -16.73 -6.44
C GLY A 205 1.39 -16.30 -4.96
N ALA A 206 0.39 -15.51 -4.55
CA ALA A 206 0.21 -15.12 -3.16
C ALA A 206 -0.04 -16.34 -2.26
N LYS A 207 -0.87 -17.29 -2.71
CA LYS A 207 -1.12 -18.54 -1.98
C LYS A 207 0.14 -19.40 -1.84
N ALA A 208 0.95 -19.49 -2.88
CA ALA A 208 2.23 -20.20 -2.85
C ALA A 208 3.27 -19.52 -1.95
N ALA A 209 3.28 -18.19 -1.88
CA ALA A 209 4.13 -17.47 -0.93
C ALA A 209 3.72 -17.72 0.53
N LEU A 210 2.41 -17.76 0.82
CA LEU A 210 1.89 -18.08 2.16
C LEU A 210 2.37 -19.45 2.69
N THR A 211 2.55 -20.46 1.83
CA THR A 211 3.01 -21.79 2.29
C THR A 211 4.47 -21.79 2.74
N ARG A 212 5.28 -20.85 2.26
CA ARG A 212 6.68 -20.65 2.67
C ARG A 212 6.82 -19.85 3.97
N LEU A 213 5.76 -19.18 4.43
CA LEU A 213 5.76 -18.44 5.69
C LEU A 213 5.65 -19.37 6.91
N PRO A 214 6.25 -19.00 8.06
CA PRO A 214 6.21 -19.82 9.25
C PRO A 214 4.77 -20.06 9.72
N ALA A 215 4.51 -21.27 10.24
CA ALA A 215 3.20 -21.70 10.72
C ALA A 215 2.84 -21.11 12.09
N ARG A 216 2.86 -19.78 12.20
CA ARG A 216 2.45 -19.03 13.39
C ARG A 216 0.97 -18.63 13.26
N PRO A 217 0.27 -18.42 14.38
CA PRO A 217 -1.11 -17.93 14.35
C PRO A 217 -1.27 -16.73 13.42
N ALA A 218 -0.40 -15.72 13.49
CA ALA A 218 -0.49 -14.50 12.68
C ALA A 218 -0.58 -14.72 11.14
N ARG A 219 -0.12 -15.86 10.61
CA ARG A 219 -0.23 -16.20 9.18
C ARG A 219 -1.70 -16.28 8.71
N HIS A 220 -2.64 -16.60 9.61
CA HIS A 220 -4.06 -16.68 9.24
C HIS A 220 -4.62 -15.33 8.78
N TYR A 221 -4.19 -14.21 9.40
CA TYR A 221 -4.67 -12.89 9.00
C TYR A 221 -4.23 -12.51 7.59
N LEU A 222 -3.00 -12.85 7.18
CA LEU A 222 -2.54 -12.64 5.81
C LEU A 222 -3.34 -13.48 4.80
N LYS A 223 -3.73 -14.70 5.19
CA LYS A 223 -4.64 -15.55 4.40
C LYS A 223 -6.03 -14.94 4.29
N GLU A 224 -6.58 -14.37 5.37
CA GLU A 224 -7.88 -13.69 5.36
C GLU A 224 -7.85 -12.45 4.46
N VAL A 225 -6.79 -11.64 4.49
CA VAL A 225 -6.63 -10.50 3.57
C VAL A 225 -6.66 -10.96 2.11
N LEU A 226 -5.93 -12.02 1.77
CA LEU A 226 -5.96 -12.59 0.42
C LEU A 226 -7.39 -13.02 0.04
N GLN A 227 -8.09 -13.71 0.94
CA GLN A 227 -9.49 -14.12 0.71
C GLN A 227 -10.44 -12.93 0.54
N LEU A 228 -10.27 -11.86 1.29
CA LEU A 228 -11.08 -10.65 1.14
C LEU A 228 -10.80 -9.93 -0.18
N VAL A 229 -9.54 -9.85 -0.61
CA VAL A 229 -9.17 -9.27 -1.91
C VAL A 229 -9.72 -10.13 -3.05
N THR A 230 -9.68 -11.46 -2.96
CA THR A 230 -10.31 -12.33 -3.95
C THR A 230 -11.85 -12.20 -3.91
N GLY A 231 -12.47 -12.35 -2.74
CA GLY A 231 -13.93 -12.38 -2.58
C GLY A 231 -14.62 -11.07 -2.96
N ALA A 232 -14.01 -9.92 -2.67
CA ALA A 232 -14.58 -8.62 -3.00
C ALA A 232 -14.76 -8.36 -4.51
N PHE A 233 -14.03 -9.09 -5.36
CA PHE A 233 -14.03 -8.85 -6.81
C PHE A 233 -14.57 -10.04 -7.60
N PHE A 234 -14.25 -11.29 -7.22
CA PHE A 234 -14.83 -12.48 -7.87
C PHE A 234 -16.28 -12.76 -7.43
N GLY A 235 -16.70 -12.28 -6.24
CA GLY A 235 -18.09 -12.38 -5.79
C GLY A 235 -19.04 -11.38 -6.48
N ALA A 236 -18.51 -10.30 -7.06
CA ALA A 236 -19.30 -9.29 -7.76
C ALA A 236 -19.71 -9.74 -9.18
N GLU A 237 -18.87 -10.51 -9.87
CA GLU A 237 -19.19 -11.06 -11.21
C GLU A 237 -20.37 -12.04 -11.19
N VAL A 238 -20.49 -12.86 -10.14
CA VAL A 238 -21.59 -13.84 -10.01
C VAL A 238 -22.95 -13.18 -9.74
N ALA A 239 -22.94 -11.98 -9.14
CA ALA A 239 -24.15 -11.19 -8.91
C ALA A 239 -24.55 -10.35 -10.13
N ALA A 240 -23.60 -9.99 -11.00
CA ALA A 240 -23.85 -9.22 -12.23
C ALA A 240 -24.27 -10.10 -13.43
N THR A 241 -24.22 -11.42 -13.29
CA THR A 241 -24.65 -12.41 -14.30
C THR A 241 -25.96 -13.14 -13.95
N ARG A 242 -26.70 -12.65 -12.95
CA ARG A 242 -28.06 -13.07 -12.58
C ARG A 242 -29.03 -11.91 -12.74
#